data_AF-A0A3R7T2K6-F1
#
_entry.id   AF-A0A3R7T2K6-F1
#
_cell.length_a   1.000
_cell.length_b   1.000
_cell.length_c   1.000
_cell.angle_alpha   90.00
_cell.angle_beta   90.00
_cell.angle_gamma   90.00
#
_symmetry.space_group_name_H-M   'P 1'
#
loop_
_entity.id
_entity.type
_entity.pdbx_description
1 polymer ?
#
loop_
_entity_poly.entity_id
_entity_poly.type
_entity_poly.pdbx_seq_one_letter_code
_entity_poly.pdbx_strand_id
1 'polypeptide(L)'
;MSSESTYESYYVPHNSALPIFASLGIFLTVYGGGNILNEMSAGSDSNFGATVFAIGGLVMATTLFFWFSKVIEENHAKMYSQQLNKSFVWGMSWFIFSEVMFFAAFFGALFYVRFWVVDWIGGEGERGPSNMLWPDYVPQWPLLNNPNP
;
A
#
# COMPACT_ATOMS: atom_id res chain seq x y z
N MET A 1 19.08 44.22 7.68
CA MET A 1 19.98 43.19 8.24
C MET A 1 19.74 41.92 7.45
N SER A 2 20.43 41.75 6.32
CA SER A 2 20.38 40.52 5.55
C SER A 2 21.07 39.45 6.39
N SER A 3 20.31 38.46 6.85
CA SER A 3 20.90 37.25 7.42
C SER A 3 21.79 36.63 6.34
N GLU A 4 23.11 36.68 6.51
CA GLU A 4 24.02 35.84 5.72
C GLU A 4 23.65 34.39 6.02
N SER A 5 22.87 33.78 5.12
CA SER A 5 22.61 32.35 5.19
C SER A 5 23.89 31.65 4.75
N THR A 6 24.73 31.28 5.71
CA THR A 6 25.84 30.35 5.49
C THR A 6 25.32 29.17 4.67
N TYR A 7 25.77 29.03 3.44
CA TYR A 7 25.34 27.96 2.53
C TYR A 7 25.70 26.61 3.16
N GLU A 8 24.70 25.86 3.60
CA GLU A 8 24.88 24.54 4.21
C GLU A 8 24.84 23.50 3.08
N SER A 9 25.91 22.73 2.91
CA SER A 9 25.99 21.73 1.84
C SER A 9 24.92 20.65 2.03
N TYR A 10 24.14 20.38 0.98
CA TYR A 10 23.16 19.30 0.99
C TYR A 10 23.87 17.95 0.88
N TYR A 11 23.70 17.10 1.90
CA TYR A 11 24.30 15.77 1.89
C TYR A 11 23.61 14.87 0.84
N VAL A 12 24.38 14.37 -0.11
CA VAL A 12 23.95 13.36 -1.09
C VAL A 12 24.64 12.05 -0.73
N PRO A 13 23.87 10.99 -0.39
CA PRO A 13 24.45 9.69 -0.08
C PRO A 13 25.26 9.13 -1.25
N HIS A 14 26.35 8.44 -0.94
CA HIS A 14 27.12 7.70 -1.93
C HIS A 14 26.32 6.48 -2.43
N ASN A 15 26.67 5.91 -3.59
CA ASN A 15 25.96 4.80 -4.23
C ASN A 15 25.60 3.68 -3.22
N SER A 16 24.29 3.41 -3.07
CA SER A 16 23.77 2.35 -2.19
C SER A 16 23.16 1.23 -3.02
N ALA A 17 23.50 -0.01 -2.70
CA ALA A 17 22.92 -1.21 -3.33
C ALA A 17 21.56 -1.61 -2.73
N LEU A 18 21.16 -1.03 -1.59
CA LEU A 18 19.94 -1.36 -0.86
C LEU A 18 18.64 -1.22 -1.70
N PRO A 19 18.47 -0.21 -2.57
CA PRO A 19 17.29 -0.11 -3.43
C PRO A 19 17.08 -1.32 -4.36
N ILE A 20 18.16 -1.95 -4.82
CA ILE A 20 18.10 -3.13 -5.70
C ILE A 20 17.54 -4.33 -4.92
N PHE A 21 18.04 -4.56 -3.71
CA PHE A 21 17.55 -5.62 -2.84
C PHE A 21 16.10 -5.39 -2.40
N ALA A 22 15.70 -4.14 -2.15
CA ALA A 22 14.30 -3.80 -1.85
C ALA A 22 13.38 -4.12 -3.04
N SER A 23 13.81 -3.77 -4.25
CA SER A 23 13.07 -4.08 -5.48
C SER A 23 12.93 -5.59 -5.70
N LEU A 24 14.01 -6.35 -5.46
CA LEU A 24 13.99 -7.81 -5.53
C LEU A 24 13.06 -8.41 -4.46
N GLY A 25 13.09 -7.90 -3.23
CA GLY A 25 12.21 -8.33 -2.14
C GLY A 25 10.73 -8.14 -2.51
N ILE A 26 10.36 -6.93 -2.96
CA ILE A 26 8.99 -6.62 -3.40
C ILE A 26 8.58 -7.53 -4.57
N PHE A 27 9.45 -7.71 -5.57
CA PHE A 27 9.17 -8.60 -6.70
C PHE A 27 8.86 -10.02 -6.25
N LEU A 28 9.71 -10.61 -5.40
CA LEU A 28 9.53 -11.97 -4.89
C LEU A 28 8.25 -12.09 -4.04
N THR A 29 7.94 -11.10 -3.21
CA THR A 29 6.71 -11.09 -2.41
C THR A 29 5.46 -11.05 -3.30
N VAL A 30 5.39 -10.14 -4.27
CA VAL A 30 4.22 -10.04 -5.17
C VAL A 30 4.11 -11.27 -6.07
N TYR A 31 5.23 -11.75 -6.61
CA TYR A 31 5.28 -12.95 -7.44
C TYR A 31 4.86 -14.20 -6.66
N GLY A 32 5.39 -14.38 -5.44
CA GLY A 32 5.00 -15.47 -4.55
C GLY A 32 3.53 -15.41 -4.17
N GLY A 33 3.01 -14.23 -3.82
CA GLY A 33 1.60 -14.01 -3.51
C GLY A 33 0.68 -14.33 -4.68
N GLY A 34 1.06 -13.95 -5.89
CA GLY A 34 0.35 -14.33 -7.12
C GLY A 34 0.35 -15.85 -7.36
N ASN A 35 1.44 -16.55 -7.05
CA ASN A 35 1.49 -18.00 -7.16
C ASN A 35 0.62 -18.69 -6.10
N ILE A 36 0.56 -18.19 -4.86
CA ILE A 36 -0.34 -18.71 -3.83
C ILE A 36 -1.79 -18.68 -4.32
N LEU A 37 -2.24 -17.55 -4.89
CA LEU A 37 -3.61 -17.42 -5.41
C LEU A 37 -3.89 -18.39 -6.56
N ASN A 38 -2.90 -18.63 -7.43
CA ASN A 38 -3.01 -19.58 -8.53
C ASN A 38 -3.05 -21.03 -8.03
N GLU A 39 -2.16 -21.40 -7.10
CA GLU A 39 -2.11 -22.74 -6.49
C GLU A 39 -3.42 -23.07 -5.77
N MET A 40 -3.96 -22.12 -5.00
CA MET A 40 -5.26 -22.24 -4.33
C MET A 40 -6.42 -22.42 -5.32
N SER A 41 -6.40 -21.69 -6.44
CA SER A 41 -7.46 -21.79 -7.46
C SER A 41 -7.36 -23.09 -8.28
N ALA A 42 -6.15 -23.61 -8.47
CA ALA A 42 -5.89 -24.84 -9.21
C ALA A 42 -6.04 -26.13 -8.37
N GLY A 43 -6.23 -26.02 -7.05
CA GLY A 43 -6.29 -27.17 -6.15
C GLY A 43 -4.98 -27.96 -6.07
N SER A 44 -3.84 -27.28 -6.27
CA SER A 44 -2.52 -27.90 -6.23
C SER A 44 -1.96 -27.91 -4.80
N ASP A 45 -1.40 -29.04 -4.34
CA ASP A 45 -0.67 -29.15 -3.06
C ASP A 45 0.76 -28.57 -3.11
N SER A 46 1.05 -27.72 -4.10
CA SER A 46 2.34 -27.06 -4.24
C SER A 46 2.53 -26.01 -3.15
N ASN A 47 3.71 -26.01 -2.51
CA ASN A 47 4.14 -24.98 -1.54
C ASN A 47 5.07 -23.95 -2.16
N PHE A 48 5.18 -23.91 -3.49
CA PHE A 48 6.14 -23.06 -4.18
C PHE A 48 5.79 -21.58 -3.98
N GLY A 49 4.53 -21.17 -4.16
CA GLY A 49 4.10 -19.79 -3.98
C GLY A 49 4.37 -19.26 -2.56
N ALA A 50 4.01 -20.05 -1.55
CA ALA A 50 4.25 -19.72 -0.14
C ALA A 50 5.75 -19.59 0.19
N THR A 51 6.58 -20.48 -0.36
CA THR A 51 8.03 -20.45 -0.15
C THR A 51 8.65 -19.19 -0.76
N VAL A 52 8.29 -18.86 -2.01
CA VAL A 52 8.81 -17.66 -2.69
C VAL A 52 8.33 -16.38 -2.00
N PHE A 53 7.07 -16.35 -1.55
CA PHE A 53 6.53 -15.23 -0.77
C PHE A 53 7.32 -15.01 0.53
N ALA A 54 7.58 -16.08 1.28
CA ALA A 54 8.35 -16.02 2.52
C ALA A 54 9.79 -15.55 2.30
N ILE A 55 10.46 -16.05 1.25
CA ILE A 55 11.81 -15.60 0.87
C ILE A 55 11.79 -14.10 0.51
N GLY A 56 10.82 -13.66 -0.29
CA GLY A 56 10.67 -12.24 -0.63
C GLY A 56 10.48 -11.36 0.60
N GLY A 57 9.63 -11.80 1.54
CA GLY A 57 9.42 -11.13 2.82
C GLY A 57 10.70 -11.04 3.65
N LEU A 58 11.49 -12.11 3.72
CA LEU A 58 12.79 -12.11 4.41
C LEU A 58 13.79 -11.17 3.76
N VAL A 59 13.89 -11.15 2.42
CA VAL A 59 14.75 -10.20 1.69
C VAL A 59 14.32 -8.76 1.96
N MET A 60 13.01 -8.48 1.96
CA MET A 60 12.51 -7.13 2.24
C MET A 60 12.78 -6.71 3.69
N ALA A 61 12.52 -7.59 4.66
CA ALA A 61 12.74 -7.31 6.07
C ALA A 61 14.23 -7.05 6.38
N THR A 62 15.12 -7.89 5.85
CA THR A 62 16.57 -7.72 6.00
C THR A 62 17.05 -6.42 5.34
N THR A 63 16.56 -6.11 4.13
CA THR A 63 16.89 -4.86 3.44
C THR A 63 16.48 -3.64 4.25
N LEU A 64 15.24 -3.60 4.77
CA LEU A 64 14.76 -2.50 5.61
C LEU A 64 15.57 -2.38 6.91
N PHE A 65 15.93 -3.50 7.53
CA PHE A 65 16.76 -3.50 8.74
C PHE A 65 18.12 -2.85 8.50
N PHE A 66 18.83 -3.24 7.43
CA PHE A 66 20.11 -2.62 7.08
C PHE A 66 19.96 -1.17 6.63
N TRP A 67 18.89 -0.84 5.90
CA TRP A 67 18.61 0.52 5.45
C TRP A 67 18.39 1.46 6.63
N PHE A 68 17.49 1.12 7.55
CA PHE A 68 17.26 1.97 8.72
C PHE A 68 18.48 2.02 9.64
N SER A 69 19.22 0.93 9.79
CA SER A 69 20.49 0.94 10.52
C SER A 69 21.48 1.96 9.95
N LYS A 70 21.60 2.03 8.62
CA LYS A 70 22.45 3.03 7.95
C LYS A 70 21.95 4.45 8.15
N VAL A 71 20.64 4.69 8.04
CA VAL A 71 20.06 6.02 8.30
C VAL A 71 20.33 6.47 9.74
N ILE A 72 20.27 5.56 10.73
CA ILE A 72 20.58 5.88 12.13
C ILE A 72 22.07 6.19 12.31
N GLU A 73 22.96 5.41 11.69
CA GLU A 73 24.41 5.64 11.70
C GLU A 73 24.76 7.02 11.12
N GLU A 74 24.16 7.39 9.99
CA GLU A 74 24.33 8.68 9.34
C GLU A 74 23.79 9.84 10.20
N ASN A 75 22.67 9.64 10.90
CA ASN A 75 22.12 10.61 11.83
C ASN A 75 23.09 10.90 12.99
N HIS A 76 23.65 9.86 13.61
CA HIS A 76 24.61 10.00 14.70
C HIS A 76 25.93 10.64 14.26
N ALA A 77 26.33 10.42 13.01
CA ALA A 77 27.50 11.08 12.41
C ALA A 77 27.29 12.59 12.15
N LYS A 78 26.10 13.14 12.45
CA LYS A 78 25.74 14.56 12.24
C LYS A 78 25.97 15.04 10.80
N MET A 79 25.82 14.16 9.84
CA MET A 79 25.98 14.48 8.41
C MET A 79 24.80 15.29 7.84
N TYR A 80 23.77 15.57 8.65
CA TYR A 80 22.53 16.19 8.22
C TYR A 80 22.51 17.70 8.49
N SER A 81 22.21 18.46 7.43
CA SER A 81 21.98 19.91 7.47
C SER A 81 20.59 20.25 7.99
N GLN A 82 20.37 21.50 8.41
CA GLN A 82 19.02 21.97 8.79
C GLN A 82 18.04 21.92 7.61
N GLN A 83 18.55 22.10 6.38
CA GLN A 83 17.75 21.95 5.16
C GLN A 83 17.26 20.51 4.97
N LEU A 84 18.12 19.51 5.19
CA LEU A 84 17.77 18.10 5.04
C LEU A 84 16.71 17.65 6.06
N ASN A 85 16.80 18.13 7.31
CA ASN A 85 15.77 17.86 8.31
C ASN A 85 14.37 18.31 7.88
N LYS A 86 14.26 19.47 7.23
CA LYS A 86 12.98 19.95 6.69
C LYS A 86 12.45 19.01 5.59
N SER A 87 13.32 18.52 4.71
CA SER A 87 12.95 17.54 3.68
C SER A 87 12.41 16.24 4.29
N PHE A 88 12.98 15.74 5.40
CA PHE A 88 12.46 14.57 6.09
C PHE A 88 11.06 14.79 6.68
N VAL A 89 10.81 15.95 7.28
CA VAL A 89 9.47 16.30 7.81
C VAL A 89 8.44 16.35 6.70
N TRP A 90 8.77 16.98 5.57
CA TRP A 90 7.88 16.99 4.40
C TRP A 90 7.67 15.58 3.83
N GLY A 91 8.72 14.78 3.71
CA GLY A 91 8.63 13.39 3.25
C GLY A 91 7.71 12.55 4.13
N MET A 92 7.86 12.64 5.45
CA MET A 92 6.99 11.95 6.41
C MET A 92 5.55 12.46 6.36
N SER A 93 5.36 13.78 6.19
CA SER A 93 4.02 14.38 6.07
C SER A 93 3.29 13.85 4.82
N TRP A 94 3.98 13.77 3.68
CA TRP A 94 3.42 13.21 2.45
C TRP A 94 3.16 11.70 2.56
N PHE A 95 4.03 10.96 3.25
CA PHE A 95 3.80 9.53 3.53
C PHE A 95 2.52 9.33 4.36
N ILE A 96 2.38 10.03 5.49
CA ILE A 96 1.16 9.95 6.32
C ILE A 96 -0.08 10.39 5.54
N PHE A 97 0.01 11.45 4.75
CA PHE A 97 -1.08 11.88 3.89
C PHE A 97 -1.51 10.77 2.91
N SER A 98 -0.54 10.07 2.31
CA SER A 98 -0.83 8.95 1.40
C SER A 98 -1.54 7.79 2.11
N GLU A 99 -1.20 7.51 3.37
CA GLU A 99 -1.88 6.51 4.20
C GLU A 99 -3.33 6.92 4.51
N VAL A 100 -3.56 8.20 4.85
CA VAL A 100 -4.93 8.72 5.05
C VAL A 100 -5.77 8.55 3.79
N MET A 101 -5.20 8.82 2.60
CA MET A 101 -5.90 8.63 1.33
C MET A 101 -6.16 7.16 1.01
N PHE A 102 -5.24 6.25 1.37
CA PHE A 102 -5.46 4.80 1.26
C PHE A 102 -6.68 4.37 2.09
N PHE A 103 -6.78 4.78 3.35
CA PHE A 103 -7.97 4.50 4.18
C PHE A 103 -9.23 5.20 3.64
N ALA A 104 -9.10 6.44 3.14
CA ALA A 104 -10.21 7.16 2.55
C ALA A 104 -10.81 6.42 1.35
N ALA A 105 -10.00 5.69 0.56
CA ALA A 105 -10.51 4.85 -0.52
C ALA A 105 -11.38 3.69 0.01
N PHE A 106 -10.99 3.02 1.10
CA PHE A 106 -11.81 1.94 1.71
C PHE A 106 -13.09 2.47 2.34
N PHE A 107 -13.02 3.57 3.09
CA PHE A 107 -14.22 4.20 3.65
C PHE A 107 -15.12 4.78 2.56
N GLY A 108 -14.53 5.32 1.49
CA GLY A 108 -15.23 5.78 0.30
C GLY A 108 -15.94 4.62 -0.41
N ALA A 109 -15.28 3.48 -0.58
CA ALA A 109 -15.90 2.27 -1.12
C ALA A 109 -17.05 1.78 -0.22
N LEU A 110 -16.87 1.76 1.10
CA LEU A 110 -17.93 1.40 2.05
C LEU A 110 -19.12 2.35 1.98
N PHE A 111 -18.87 3.66 1.95
CA PHE A 111 -19.89 4.69 1.78
C PHE A 111 -20.65 4.49 0.46
N TYR A 112 -19.91 4.35 -0.65
CA TYR A 112 -20.47 4.14 -1.98
C TYR A 112 -21.37 2.90 -2.02
N VAL A 113 -20.91 1.79 -1.42
CA VAL A 113 -21.69 0.56 -1.35
C VAL A 113 -22.95 0.75 -0.50
N ARG A 114 -22.81 1.35 0.68
CA ARG A 114 -23.90 1.53 1.65
C ARG A 114 -25.02 2.43 1.15
N PHE A 115 -24.66 3.56 0.55
CA PHE A 115 -25.62 4.63 0.27
C PHE A 115 -26.18 4.57 -1.14
N TRP A 116 -25.49 3.91 -2.06
CA TRP A 116 -25.91 3.89 -3.46
C TRP A 116 -26.02 2.47 -4.00
N VAL A 117 -24.99 1.63 -3.88
CA VAL A 117 -24.99 0.31 -4.56
C VAL A 117 -26.11 -0.60 -4.09
N VAL A 118 -26.37 -0.69 -2.78
CA VAL A 118 -27.42 -1.58 -2.23
C VAL A 118 -28.79 -1.27 -2.85
N ASP A 119 -29.21 0.00 -2.84
CA ASP A 119 -30.51 0.39 -3.37
C ASP A 119 -30.54 0.31 -4.91
N TRP A 120 -29.42 0.66 -5.56
CA TRP A 120 -29.28 0.54 -7.00
C TRP A 120 -29.34 -0.89 -7.51
N ILE A 121 -29.01 -1.92 -6.72
CA ILE A 121 -29.18 -3.32 -7.13
C ILE A 121 -30.67 -3.73 -7.08
N GLY A 122 -31.44 -3.16 -6.13
CA GLY A 122 -32.89 -3.41 -6.01
C GLY A 122 -33.76 -2.68 -7.02
N GLY A 123 -33.17 -1.95 -7.97
CA GLY A 123 -33.91 -1.19 -8.98
C GLY A 123 -34.37 0.19 -8.51
N GLU A 124 -33.94 0.65 -7.32
CA GLU A 124 -34.23 2.00 -6.85
C GLU A 124 -33.12 2.96 -7.30
N GLY A 125 -33.44 3.97 -8.13
CA GLY A 125 -32.51 5.06 -8.49
C GLY A 125 -32.34 5.33 -9.99
N GLU A 126 -31.41 6.23 -10.32
CA GLU A 126 -31.21 6.78 -11.67
C GLU A 126 -30.50 5.83 -12.66
N ARG A 127 -30.05 4.64 -12.21
CA ARG A 127 -29.26 3.69 -13.02
C ARG A 127 -30.07 2.64 -13.78
N GLY A 128 -31.40 2.78 -13.83
CA GLY A 128 -32.29 1.91 -14.59
C GLY A 128 -32.74 0.63 -13.85
N PRO A 129 -33.55 -0.24 -14.49
CA PRO A 129 -34.18 -1.39 -13.85
C PRO A 129 -33.19 -2.56 -13.68
N SER A 130 -32.27 -2.43 -12.74
CA SER A 130 -31.35 -3.48 -12.29
C SER A 130 -32.05 -4.67 -11.63
N ASN A 131 -33.30 -4.47 -11.16
CA ASN A 131 -34.15 -5.53 -10.61
C ASN A 131 -34.45 -6.67 -11.60
N MET A 132 -34.21 -6.49 -12.90
CA MET A 132 -34.34 -7.57 -13.89
C MET A 132 -33.23 -8.63 -13.75
N LEU A 133 -32.05 -8.24 -13.26
CA LEU A 133 -30.94 -9.17 -13.05
C LEU A 133 -31.14 -10.02 -11.80
N TRP A 134 -31.72 -9.44 -10.75
CA TRP A 134 -32.01 -10.12 -9.48
C TRP A 134 -33.40 -9.75 -8.94
N PRO A 135 -34.47 -10.41 -9.42
CA PRO A 135 -35.85 -10.06 -9.08
C PRO A 135 -36.19 -10.23 -7.59
N ASP A 136 -35.57 -11.20 -6.93
CA ASP A 136 -35.80 -11.53 -5.52
C ASP A 136 -34.88 -10.75 -4.56
N TYR A 137 -34.05 -9.84 -5.08
CA TYR A 137 -33.16 -9.04 -4.25
C TYR A 137 -33.95 -8.00 -3.46
N VAL A 138 -33.82 -8.06 -2.13
CA VAL A 138 -34.37 -7.05 -1.23
C VAL A 138 -33.21 -6.20 -0.69
N PRO A 139 -33.21 -4.87 -0.95
CA PRO A 139 -32.22 -3.96 -0.39
C PRO A 139 -32.22 -4.04 1.13
N GLN A 140 -31.09 -4.44 1.70
CA GLN A 140 -30.90 -4.49 3.14
C GLN A 140 -29.45 -4.22 3.51
N TRP A 141 -29.26 -3.59 4.67
CA TRP A 141 -27.94 -3.34 5.22
C TRP A 141 -27.81 -3.94 6.62
N PRO A 142 -26.72 -4.66 6.93
CA PRO A 142 -25.61 -5.03 6.04
C PRO A 142 -25.99 -6.12 5.03
N LEU A 143 -25.39 -6.07 3.83
CA LEU A 143 -25.59 -7.11 2.82
C LEU A 143 -24.72 -8.33 3.18
N LEU A 144 -25.31 -9.28 3.90
CA LEU A 144 -24.60 -10.49 4.36
C LEU A 144 -24.44 -11.53 3.25
N ASN A 145 -25.41 -11.60 2.35
CA ASN A 145 -25.39 -12.48 1.19
C ASN A 145 -25.42 -11.62 -0.06
N ASN A 146 -24.41 -11.76 -0.91
CA ASN A 146 -24.45 -11.17 -2.24
C ASN A 146 -25.57 -11.83 -3.05
N PRO A 147 -26.30 -11.06 -3.88
CA PRO A 147 -27.20 -11.64 -4.86
C PRO A 147 -26.38 -12.53 -5.80
N ASN A 148 -26.64 -13.83 -5.73
CA ASN A 148 -26.07 -14.79 -6.67
C ASN A 148 -27.01 -14.90 -7.88
N PRO A 149 -26.47 -15.12 -9.10
CA PRO A 149 -27.27 -15.63 -10.20
C PRO A 149 -27.85 -17.02 -9.87
#